data_AF-Q22XZ9-F1
#
_entry.id   AF-Q22XZ9-F1
#
_cell.length_a   1.000
_cell.length_b   1.000
_cell.length_c   1.000
_cell.angle_alpha   90.00
_cell.angle_beta   90.00
_cell.angle_gamma   90.00
#
_symmetry.space_group_name_H-M   'P 1'
#
loop_
_entity.id
_entity.type
_entity.pdbx_description
1 polymer ?
#
loop_
_entity_poly.entity_id
_entity_poly.type
_entity_poly.pdbx_seq_one_letter_code
_entity_poly.pdbx_strand_id
1 'polypeptide(L)'
;MEPNIEEQIDQKEENQNKETKTLRQKMQSETNISLDSDSSQKQSASTFNRQLNRKSSRLDFSSLIPNDLQKKISKNVEHYHEFSQSLVYSASSLSKHFSALVNTSTGREKVLAVFQYWGEFQCDLAKHSNIAQIQELYSKRMLASIRFMFVMKENLSQARKTFRLLKFLDDFKAVQRVIQTKKPFLFKLLGVLCNYFSFMYYISDNILFIITLLIQSKIFPKEREHKWKDKKNSFSLLRIVFSIIRHLWSLYMRYKKELDIYKQITEAEEKQITKEDKIYELCNKLIKKRRKRRFEWLEVTIDVCRFFMLYKGLKLPAYKIVDPAFIGLCGVMSSTMSLMKMIIDKKIFVSVQNPSPQQNTYTYEDQNGNKVKNIFYNIDSFSTTQNLKDFDGLVGNVYQTNSNQK
;
A
#
# COMPACT_ATOMS: atom_id res chain seq x y z
N MET A 1 6.55 -48.22 29.74
CA MET A 1 7.42 -47.04 29.98
C MET A 1 7.23 -46.12 28.79
N GLU A 2 6.27 -45.21 28.92
CA GLU A 2 6.01 -44.21 27.88
C GLU A 2 7.03 -43.08 28.03
N PRO A 3 7.70 -42.64 26.94
CA PRO A 3 8.71 -41.60 27.00
C PRO A 3 8.08 -40.26 27.41
N ASN A 4 8.79 -39.54 28.28
CA ASN A 4 8.36 -38.27 28.86
C ASN A 4 8.14 -37.23 27.74
N ILE A 5 6.94 -36.67 27.68
CA ILE A 5 6.48 -35.75 26.64
C ILE A 5 7.34 -34.47 26.60
N GLU A 6 7.94 -34.06 27.73
CA GLU A 6 8.85 -32.91 27.78
C GLU A 6 10.12 -33.13 26.95
N GLU A 7 10.68 -34.34 26.96
CA GLU A 7 11.94 -34.64 26.25
C GLU A 7 11.76 -34.64 24.72
N GLN A 8 10.53 -34.94 24.25
CA GLN A 8 10.17 -34.85 22.83
C GLN A 8 9.92 -33.41 22.36
N ILE A 9 9.56 -32.50 23.26
CA ILE A 9 9.36 -31.09 22.93
C ILE A 9 10.72 -30.39 22.77
N ASP A 10 11.67 -30.66 23.67
CA ASP A 10 13.00 -30.06 23.63
C ASP A 10 13.81 -30.48 22.38
N GLN A 11 13.75 -31.76 22.00
CA GLN A 11 14.41 -32.22 20.76
C GLN A 11 13.81 -31.61 19.49
N LYS A 12 12.53 -31.24 19.53
CA LYS A 12 11.84 -30.63 18.39
C LYS A 12 12.20 -29.15 18.25
N GLU A 13 12.40 -28.45 19.35
CA GLU A 13 12.87 -27.06 19.34
C GLU A 13 14.33 -26.93 18.90
N GLU A 14 15.20 -27.88 19.29
CA GLU A 14 16.61 -27.86 18.88
C GLU A 14 16.78 -28.07 17.36
N ASN A 15 15.98 -28.97 16.77
CA ASN A 15 16.01 -29.23 15.33
C ASN A 15 15.48 -28.04 14.50
N GLN A 16 14.44 -27.33 14.98
CA GLN A 16 13.96 -26.11 14.32
C GLN A 16 15.00 -24.97 14.35
N ASN A 17 15.77 -24.87 15.43
CA ASN A 17 16.82 -23.86 15.54
C ASN A 17 18.01 -24.15 14.61
N LYS A 18 18.34 -25.43 14.35
CA LYS A 18 19.39 -25.81 13.39
C LYS A 18 18.98 -25.48 11.94
N GLU A 19 17.76 -25.79 11.52
CA GLU A 19 17.28 -25.46 10.16
C GLU A 19 17.24 -23.94 9.91
N THR A 20 16.86 -23.16 10.91
CA THR A 20 16.77 -21.70 10.79
C THR A 20 18.15 -21.03 10.65
N LYS A 21 19.19 -21.60 11.28
CA LYS A 21 20.57 -21.14 11.11
C LYS A 21 21.12 -21.46 9.72
N THR A 22 20.84 -22.64 9.18
CA THR A 22 21.29 -23.06 7.84
C THR A 22 20.63 -22.22 6.74
N LEU A 23 19.34 -21.87 6.89
CA LEU A 23 18.62 -21.02 5.93
C LEU A 23 19.16 -19.57 5.89
N ARG A 24 19.58 -19.03 7.05
CA ARG A 24 20.19 -17.71 7.13
C ARG A 24 21.57 -17.64 6.47
N GLN A 25 22.38 -18.68 6.61
CA GLN A 25 23.68 -18.76 5.94
C GLN A 25 23.52 -18.84 4.41
N LYS A 26 22.49 -19.54 3.91
CA LYS A 26 22.23 -19.67 2.47
C LYS A 26 21.73 -18.37 1.82
N MET A 27 20.94 -17.57 2.53
CA MET A 27 20.51 -16.25 2.03
C MET A 27 21.66 -15.21 2.02
N GLN A 28 22.64 -15.36 2.91
CA GLN A 28 23.82 -14.48 2.92
C GLN A 28 24.78 -14.79 1.76
N SER A 29 24.86 -16.03 1.28
CA SER A 29 25.67 -16.38 0.10
C SER A 29 25.05 -15.91 -1.22
N GLU A 30 23.72 -15.79 -1.32
CA GLU A 30 23.03 -15.39 -2.57
C GLU A 30 22.95 -13.86 -2.77
N THR A 31 23.26 -13.08 -1.73
CA THR A 31 23.20 -11.61 -1.80
C THR A 31 24.49 -10.98 -2.37
N ASN A 32 25.56 -11.76 -2.55
CA ASN A 32 26.88 -11.30 -3.01
C ASN A 32 27.13 -11.42 -4.53
N ILE A 33 26.11 -11.68 -5.37
CA ILE A 33 26.30 -11.94 -6.82
C ILE A 33 25.58 -10.92 -7.75
N SER A 34 24.91 -9.88 -7.24
CA SER A 34 24.06 -9.02 -8.09
C SER A 34 24.19 -7.51 -7.83
N LEU A 35 25.40 -6.95 -7.90
CA LEU A 35 25.60 -5.50 -7.95
C LEU A 35 26.77 -5.14 -8.88
N ASP A 36 26.54 -5.29 -10.19
CA ASP A 36 27.36 -4.63 -11.23
C ASP A 36 26.45 -4.28 -12.42
N SER A 37 25.80 -3.12 -12.36
CA SER A 37 25.24 -2.37 -13.50
C SER A 37 24.55 -1.08 -13.01
N ASP A 38 24.64 -0.03 -13.83
CA ASP A 38 23.91 1.24 -13.75
C ASP A 38 24.54 2.40 -12.97
N SER A 39 25.74 2.82 -13.43
CA SER A 39 26.31 4.15 -13.20
C SER A 39 26.40 4.96 -14.50
N SER A 40 25.27 5.35 -15.11
CA SER A 40 25.27 6.27 -16.27
C SER A 40 23.95 7.04 -16.42
N GLN A 41 23.56 7.89 -15.44
CA GLN A 41 22.44 8.84 -15.65
C GLN A 41 22.32 10.00 -14.62
N LYS A 42 23.42 10.57 -14.10
CA LYS A 42 23.36 11.69 -13.14
C LYS A 42 24.33 12.85 -13.42
N GLN A 43 24.35 13.37 -14.65
CA GLN A 43 25.14 14.57 -14.98
C GLN A 43 24.35 15.76 -15.57
N SER A 44 23.01 15.73 -15.63
CA SER A 44 22.24 16.85 -16.25
C SER A 44 21.40 17.72 -15.30
N ALA A 45 21.39 17.48 -13.99
CA ALA A 45 20.53 18.22 -13.05
C ALA A 45 21.24 19.32 -12.22
N SER A 46 22.57 19.41 -12.27
CA SER A 46 23.34 20.36 -11.44
C SER A 46 23.57 21.73 -12.08
N THR A 47 23.30 21.89 -13.38
CA THR A 47 23.56 23.14 -14.12
C THR A 47 22.37 24.11 -14.10
N PHE A 48 21.14 23.63 -13.83
CA PHE A 48 19.93 24.47 -13.87
C PHE A 48 19.70 25.29 -12.58
N ASN A 49 20.08 24.76 -11.41
CA ASN A 49 19.87 25.45 -10.13
C ASN A 49 20.88 26.58 -9.83
N ARG A 50 22.00 26.66 -10.56
CA ARG A 50 23.01 27.72 -10.37
C ARG A 50 22.69 29.03 -11.10
N GLN A 51 21.74 29.06 -12.03
CA GLN A 51 21.39 30.27 -12.79
C GLN A 51 20.19 31.06 -12.22
N LEU A 52 19.36 30.47 -11.36
CA LEU A 52 18.20 31.15 -10.77
C LEU A 52 18.52 32.10 -9.60
N ASN A 53 19.75 32.09 -9.07
CA ASN A 53 20.14 32.82 -7.86
C ASN A 53 20.90 34.15 -8.09
N ARG A 54 21.00 34.66 -9.33
CA ARG A 54 21.86 35.83 -9.64
C ARG A 54 21.17 37.13 -10.06
N LYS A 55 19.84 37.24 -10.07
CA LYS A 55 19.16 38.51 -10.38
C LYS A 55 17.94 38.74 -9.49
N SER A 56 18.17 39.27 -8.28
CA SER A 56 17.13 39.92 -7.50
C SER A 56 17.75 40.98 -6.59
N SER A 57 18.31 42.03 -7.19
CA SER A 57 18.55 43.31 -6.51
C SER A 57 17.20 43.99 -6.30
N ARG A 58 16.56 43.74 -5.16
CA ARG A 58 15.28 44.33 -4.76
C ARG A 58 15.50 45.56 -3.88
N LEU A 59 14.74 46.60 -4.19
CA LEU A 59 14.45 47.76 -3.36
C LEU A 59 14.01 47.31 -1.96
N ASP A 60 14.65 47.87 -0.94
CA ASP A 60 14.44 47.52 0.46
C ASP A 60 13.25 48.30 1.04
N PHE A 61 12.06 47.71 0.93
CA PHE A 61 10.81 48.24 1.49
C PHE A 61 10.64 47.91 2.98
N SER A 62 11.64 47.30 3.64
CA SER A 62 11.53 46.86 5.03
C SER A 62 11.34 48.01 6.02
N SER A 63 11.82 49.21 5.70
CA SER A 63 11.70 50.39 6.57
C SER A 63 10.31 51.04 6.62
N LEU A 64 9.40 50.67 5.72
CA LEU A 64 8.05 51.27 5.62
C LEU A 64 6.96 50.45 6.33
N ILE A 65 7.30 49.26 6.85
CA ILE A 65 6.33 48.36 7.47
C ILE A 65 6.47 48.44 9.00
N PRO A 66 5.41 48.81 9.75
CA PRO A 66 5.43 48.83 11.20
C PRO A 66 5.90 47.49 11.81
N ASN A 67 6.75 47.55 12.83
CA ASN A 67 7.40 46.38 13.45
C ASN A 67 6.42 45.27 13.89
N ASP A 68 5.23 45.64 14.36
CA ASP A 68 4.19 44.69 14.76
C ASP A 68 3.61 43.91 13.57
N LEU A 69 3.47 44.57 12.41
CA LEU A 69 3.01 43.94 11.19
C LEU A 69 4.10 43.02 10.61
N GLN A 70 5.37 43.42 10.69
CA GLN A 70 6.50 42.55 10.33
C GLN A 70 6.53 41.28 11.18
N LYS A 71 6.32 41.38 12.50
CA LYS A 71 6.32 40.23 13.41
C LYS A 71 5.15 39.26 13.15
N LYS A 72 3.99 39.78 12.75
CA LYS A 72 2.82 38.97 12.38
C LYS A 72 2.99 38.28 11.02
N ILE A 73 3.60 38.99 10.06
CA ILE A 73 3.95 38.45 8.75
C ILE A 73 5.01 37.36 8.88
N SER A 74 6.07 37.58 9.68
CA SER A 74 7.15 36.59 9.86
C SER A 74 6.64 35.29 10.47
N LYS A 75 5.79 35.37 11.50
CA LYS A 75 5.18 34.19 12.13
C LYS A 75 4.27 33.41 11.18
N ASN A 76 3.49 34.10 10.34
CA ASN A 76 2.67 33.44 9.32
C ASN A 76 3.55 32.79 8.23
N VAL A 77 4.60 33.47 7.78
CA VAL A 77 5.55 32.96 6.78
C VAL A 77 6.26 31.70 7.30
N GLU A 78 6.66 31.68 8.58
CA GLU A 78 7.28 30.52 9.22
C GLU A 78 6.32 29.32 9.28
N HIS A 79 5.06 29.54 9.65
CA HIS A 79 4.02 28.49 9.64
C HIS A 79 3.73 27.95 8.23
N TYR A 80 3.69 28.82 7.20
CA TYR A 80 3.55 28.39 5.81
C TYR A 80 4.77 27.61 5.34
N HIS A 81 5.97 28.01 5.77
CA HIS A 81 7.21 27.33 5.43
C HIS A 81 7.24 25.91 6.04
N GLU A 82 6.94 25.76 7.33
CA GLU A 82 6.83 24.45 7.99
C GLU A 82 5.78 23.55 7.33
N PHE A 83 4.60 24.10 7.03
CA PHE A 83 3.55 23.37 6.31
C PHE A 83 4.01 22.92 4.91
N SER A 84 4.67 23.81 4.17
CA SER A 84 5.19 23.49 2.82
C SER A 84 6.29 22.43 2.86
N GLN A 85 7.19 22.48 3.85
CA GLN A 85 8.22 21.47 4.06
C GLN A 85 7.60 20.11 4.43
N SER A 86 6.59 20.10 5.30
CA SER A 86 5.84 18.89 5.66
C SER A 86 5.12 18.27 4.45
N LEU A 87 4.54 19.10 3.58
CA LEU A 87 3.94 18.65 2.32
C LEU A 87 4.97 18.07 1.35
N VAL A 88 6.10 18.76 1.14
CA VAL A 88 7.17 18.29 0.25
C VAL A 88 7.76 16.99 0.77
N TYR A 89 8.01 16.87 2.07
CA TYR A 89 8.47 15.63 2.70
C TYR A 89 7.46 14.49 2.52
N SER A 90 6.17 14.77 2.76
CA SER A 90 5.08 13.82 2.56
C SER A 90 4.96 13.36 1.11
N ALA A 91 5.12 14.27 0.15
CA ALA A 91 5.09 14.00 -1.28
C ALA A 91 6.31 13.19 -1.74
N SER A 92 7.52 13.55 -1.30
CA SER A 92 8.76 12.83 -1.59
C SER A 92 8.73 11.40 -1.04
N SER A 93 8.28 11.24 0.21
CA SER A 93 8.05 9.93 0.81
C SER A 93 7.01 9.13 0.02
N LEU A 94 5.87 9.74 -0.32
CA LEU A 94 4.85 9.10 -1.16
C LEU A 94 5.42 8.64 -2.51
N SER A 95 6.26 9.44 -3.15
CA SER A 95 6.89 9.14 -4.44
C SER A 95 7.77 7.88 -4.38
N LYS A 96 8.63 7.75 -3.35
CA LYS A 96 9.46 6.54 -3.16
C LYS A 96 8.61 5.27 -3.04
N HIS A 97 7.55 5.32 -2.23
CA HIS A 97 6.64 4.18 -2.04
C HIS A 97 5.84 3.88 -3.30
N PHE A 98 5.42 4.91 -4.03
CA PHE A 98 4.73 4.77 -5.30
C PHE A 98 5.62 4.10 -6.34
N SER A 99 6.89 4.50 -6.45
CA SER A 99 7.87 3.87 -7.33
C SER A 99 8.06 2.37 -6.99
N ALA A 100 8.30 2.04 -5.72
CA ALA A 100 8.40 0.65 -5.28
C ALA A 100 7.12 -0.17 -5.52
N LEU A 101 5.95 0.46 -5.42
CA LEU A 101 4.67 -0.15 -5.73
C LEU A 101 4.51 -0.40 -7.24
N VAL A 102 4.83 0.56 -8.09
CA VAL A 102 4.82 0.42 -9.56
C VAL A 102 5.80 -0.66 -10.02
N ASN A 103 6.84 -0.96 -9.25
CA ASN A 103 7.75 -2.05 -9.57
C ASN A 103 7.14 -3.45 -9.32
N THR A 104 6.05 -3.57 -8.56
CA THR A 104 5.35 -4.85 -8.35
C THR A 104 4.26 -5.12 -9.39
N SER A 105 4.07 -6.37 -9.80
CA SER A 105 3.03 -6.77 -10.79
C SER A 105 1.62 -6.35 -10.37
N THR A 106 1.28 -6.53 -9.09
CA THR A 106 -0.02 -6.10 -8.52
C THR A 106 -0.15 -4.58 -8.53
N GLY A 107 0.95 -3.86 -8.25
CA GLY A 107 0.98 -2.40 -8.31
C GLY A 107 0.68 -1.86 -9.71
N ARG A 108 1.38 -2.40 -10.72
CA ARG A 108 1.15 -2.10 -12.13
C ARG A 108 -0.30 -2.36 -12.51
N GLU A 109 -0.85 -3.52 -12.15
CA GLU A 109 -2.25 -3.86 -12.45
C GLU A 109 -3.24 -2.79 -11.93
N LYS A 110 -3.05 -2.29 -10.71
CA LYS A 110 -3.94 -1.27 -10.12
C LYS A 110 -3.79 0.09 -10.79
N VAL A 111 -2.56 0.52 -11.09
CA VAL A 111 -2.32 1.79 -11.79
C VAL A 111 -2.94 1.76 -13.19
N LEU A 112 -2.72 0.68 -13.94
CA LEU A 112 -3.33 0.48 -15.26
C LEU A 112 -4.87 0.44 -15.16
N ALA A 113 -5.42 -0.11 -14.06
CA ALA A 113 -6.87 -0.11 -13.84
C ALA A 113 -7.42 1.31 -13.68
N VAL A 114 -6.73 2.19 -12.94
CA VAL A 114 -7.15 3.60 -12.78
C VAL A 114 -7.19 4.29 -14.13
N PHE A 115 -6.12 4.20 -14.93
CA PHE A 115 -6.09 4.82 -16.26
C PHE A 115 -7.13 4.23 -17.21
N GLN A 116 -7.35 2.91 -17.17
CA GLN A 116 -8.36 2.27 -17.99
C GLN A 116 -9.76 2.80 -17.63
N TYR A 117 -10.13 2.80 -16.35
CA TYR A 117 -11.46 3.25 -15.93
C TYR A 117 -11.64 4.76 -16.09
N TRP A 118 -10.56 5.54 -15.99
CA TRP A 118 -10.59 6.96 -16.33
C TRP A 118 -10.91 7.19 -17.81
N GLY A 119 -10.24 6.47 -18.71
CA GLY A 119 -10.53 6.53 -20.15
C GLY A 119 -11.94 6.04 -20.48
N GLU A 120 -12.44 5.00 -19.80
CA GLU A 120 -13.83 4.54 -19.92
C GLU A 120 -14.83 5.60 -19.49
N PHE A 121 -14.61 6.23 -18.34
CA PHE A 121 -15.48 7.29 -17.83
C PHE A 121 -15.53 8.50 -18.78
N GLN A 122 -14.38 8.95 -19.30
CA GLN A 122 -14.33 10.03 -20.29
C GLN A 122 -15.08 9.68 -21.58
N CYS A 123 -14.95 8.44 -22.06
CA CYS A 123 -15.72 7.95 -23.21
C CYS A 123 -17.23 7.95 -22.94
N ASP A 124 -17.64 7.51 -21.75
CA ASP A 124 -19.06 7.45 -21.36
C ASP A 124 -19.67 8.86 -21.20
N LEU A 125 -18.91 9.80 -20.62
CA LEU A 125 -19.33 11.21 -20.52
C LEU A 125 -19.53 11.84 -21.91
N ALA A 126 -18.60 11.63 -22.83
CA ALA A 126 -18.72 12.18 -24.17
C ALA A 126 -19.89 11.55 -24.95
N LYS A 127 -20.08 10.23 -24.81
CA LYS A 127 -21.16 9.49 -25.47
C LYS A 127 -22.55 9.93 -25.00
N HIS A 128 -22.68 10.28 -23.72
CA HIS A 128 -23.95 10.66 -23.08
C HIS A 128 -24.05 12.18 -22.81
N SER A 129 -23.19 12.98 -23.43
CA SER A 129 -23.25 14.43 -23.33
C SER A 129 -24.49 14.97 -24.04
N ASN A 130 -25.19 15.91 -23.41
CA ASN A 130 -26.32 16.64 -24.02
C ASN A 130 -25.85 17.79 -24.94
N ILE A 131 -24.54 17.97 -25.10
CA ILE A 131 -23.97 19.02 -25.95
C ILE A 131 -23.88 18.49 -27.38
N ALA A 132 -24.75 19.01 -28.27
CA ALA A 132 -24.87 18.55 -29.66
C ALA A 132 -23.53 18.48 -30.41
N GLN A 133 -22.67 19.49 -30.23
CA GLN A 133 -21.33 19.54 -30.85
C GLN A 133 -20.44 18.36 -30.40
N ILE A 134 -20.45 18.02 -29.11
CA ILE A 134 -19.65 16.89 -28.58
C ILE A 134 -20.21 15.58 -29.11
N GLN A 135 -21.54 15.43 -29.14
CA GLN A 135 -22.19 14.23 -29.63
C GLN A 135 -21.96 14.02 -31.14
N GLU A 136 -21.98 15.09 -31.93
CA GLU A 136 -21.66 15.06 -33.36
C GLU A 136 -20.19 14.69 -33.61
N LEU A 137 -19.27 15.33 -32.89
CA LEU A 137 -17.85 15.01 -32.98
C LEU A 137 -17.54 13.57 -32.50
N TYR A 138 -18.29 13.08 -31.50
CA TYR A 138 -18.19 11.71 -31.01
C TYR A 138 -18.70 10.70 -32.05
N SER A 139 -19.87 10.94 -32.64
CA SER A 139 -20.48 10.06 -33.64
C SER A 139 -19.64 9.98 -34.91
N LYS A 140 -19.04 11.11 -35.33
CA LYS A 140 -18.08 11.18 -36.44
C LYS A 140 -16.68 10.64 -36.10
N ARG A 141 -16.43 10.23 -34.84
CA ARG A 141 -15.11 9.82 -34.32
C ARG A 141 -13.99 10.84 -34.58
N MET A 142 -14.34 12.14 -34.64
CA MET A 142 -13.42 13.23 -34.98
C MET A 142 -12.63 13.76 -33.78
N LEU A 143 -13.08 13.48 -32.55
CA LEU A 143 -12.33 13.85 -31.34
C LEU A 143 -11.08 12.97 -31.18
N ALA A 144 -9.92 13.53 -31.52
CA ALA A 144 -8.61 12.89 -31.37
C ALA A 144 -8.38 12.39 -29.93
N SER A 145 -8.81 13.16 -28.92
CA SER A 145 -8.73 12.78 -27.50
C SER A 145 -9.51 11.51 -27.18
N ILE A 146 -10.72 11.35 -27.73
CA ILE A 146 -11.57 10.17 -27.49
C ILE A 146 -11.03 8.96 -28.21
N ARG A 147 -10.54 9.13 -29.44
CA ARG A 147 -9.86 8.05 -30.18
C ARG A 147 -8.63 7.56 -29.41
N PHE A 148 -7.81 8.48 -28.90
CA PHE A 148 -6.67 8.15 -28.04
C PHE A 148 -7.13 7.38 -26.78
N MET A 149 -8.16 7.86 -26.08
CA MET A 149 -8.70 7.18 -24.89
C MET A 149 -9.22 5.78 -25.20
N PHE A 150 -9.84 5.57 -26.36
CA PHE A 150 -10.33 4.25 -26.79
C PHE A 150 -9.18 3.27 -27.02
N VAL A 151 -8.16 3.69 -27.78
CA VAL A 151 -6.96 2.88 -28.04
C VAL A 151 -6.22 2.59 -26.73
N MET A 152 -6.06 3.60 -25.88
CA MET A 152 -5.43 3.46 -24.57
C MET A 152 -6.20 2.45 -23.70
N LYS A 153 -7.53 2.55 -23.64
CA LYS A 153 -8.38 1.62 -22.89
C LYS A 153 -8.18 0.17 -23.34
N GLU A 154 -8.17 -0.09 -24.64
CA GLU A 154 -7.99 -1.45 -25.18
C GLU A 154 -6.61 -2.01 -24.83
N ASN A 155 -5.55 -1.23 -25.04
CA ASN A 155 -4.18 -1.62 -24.72
C ASN A 155 -3.99 -1.88 -23.23
N LEU A 156 -4.50 -0.98 -22.37
CA LEU A 156 -4.44 -1.14 -20.92
C LEU A 156 -5.23 -2.36 -20.45
N SER A 157 -6.41 -2.59 -21.04
CA SER A 157 -7.21 -3.77 -20.71
C SER A 157 -6.49 -5.07 -21.09
N GLN A 158 -5.78 -5.11 -22.22
CA GLN A 158 -4.98 -6.27 -22.63
C GLN A 158 -3.80 -6.48 -21.69
N ALA A 159 -3.01 -5.43 -21.40
CA ALA A 159 -1.89 -5.50 -20.47
C ALA A 159 -2.32 -6.02 -19.08
N ARG A 160 -3.46 -5.55 -18.57
CA ARG A 160 -4.03 -6.03 -17.30
C ARG A 160 -4.47 -7.49 -17.33
N LYS A 161 -4.86 -8.05 -18.49
CA LYS A 161 -5.18 -9.48 -18.59
C LYS A 161 -3.89 -10.29 -18.45
N THR A 162 -2.80 -9.87 -19.08
CA THR A 162 -1.49 -10.51 -18.94
C THR A 162 -1.01 -10.53 -17.50
N PHE A 163 -1.13 -9.42 -16.75
CA PHE A 163 -0.75 -9.39 -15.33
C PHE A 163 -1.64 -10.24 -14.41
N ARG A 164 -2.85 -10.61 -14.87
CA ARG A 164 -3.78 -11.48 -14.13
C ARG A 164 -3.67 -12.95 -14.53
N LEU A 165 -2.89 -13.26 -15.57
CA LEU A 165 -2.57 -14.63 -15.92
C LEU A 165 -1.92 -15.30 -14.70
N LEU A 166 -2.35 -16.51 -14.36
CA LEU A 166 -1.92 -17.28 -13.17
C LEU A 166 -2.40 -16.77 -11.80
N LYS A 167 -3.17 -15.68 -11.72
CA LYS A 167 -3.68 -15.16 -10.43
C LYS A 167 -4.62 -16.13 -9.69
N PHE A 168 -5.18 -17.11 -10.39
CA PHE A 168 -5.96 -18.19 -9.78
C PHE A 168 -5.14 -19.06 -8.80
N LEU A 169 -3.81 -19.14 -8.96
CA LEU A 169 -2.94 -19.88 -8.04
C LEU A 169 -2.91 -19.25 -6.64
N ASP A 170 -3.00 -17.92 -6.56
CA ASP A 170 -3.05 -17.20 -5.29
C ASP A 170 -4.36 -17.47 -4.55
N ASP A 171 -5.47 -17.61 -5.28
CA ASP A 171 -6.78 -17.94 -4.71
C ASP A 171 -6.79 -19.36 -4.13
N PHE A 172 -6.13 -20.31 -4.80
CA PHE A 172 -5.98 -21.66 -4.26
C PHE A 172 -5.25 -21.66 -2.91
N LYS A 173 -4.11 -20.96 -2.83
CA LYS A 173 -3.38 -20.75 -1.56
C LYS A 173 -4.22 -20.01 -0.53
N ALA A 174 -5.09 -19.08 -0.95
CA ALA A 174 -5.99 -18.37 -0.05
C ALA A 174 -7.06 -19.29 0.55
N VAL A 175 -7.61 -20.24 -0.22
CA VAL A 175 -8.54 -21.27 0.30
C VAL A 175 -7.86 -22.07 1.42
N GLN A 176 -6.64 -22.59 1.17
CA GLN A 176 -5.89 -23.34 2.18
C GLN A 176 -5.70 -22.54 3.47
N ARG A 177 -5.31 -21.25 3.36
CA ARG A 177 -5.17 -20.36 4.53
C ARG A 177 -6.49 -20.14 5.27
N VAL A 178 -7.61 -19.97 4.57
CA VAL A 178 -8.93 -19.77 5.21
C VAL A 178 -9.33 -21.00 6.03
N ILE A 179 -9.14 -22.20 5.48
CA ILE A 179 -9.47 -23.48 6.13
C ILE A 179 -8.71 -23.62 7.47
N GLN A 180 -7.42 -23.27 7.47
CA GLN A 180 -6.53 -23.36 8.64
C GLN A 180 -6.83 -22.32 9.74
N THR A 181 -7.62 -21.28 9.48
CA THR A 181 -7.92 -20.26 10.51
C THR A 181 -8.77 -20.82 11.66
N LYS A 182 -8.65 -20.27 12.88
CA LYS A 182 -9.53 -20.64 14.03
C LYS A 182 -10.85 -19.84 14.07
N LYS A 183 -11.36 -19.40 12.91
CA LYS A 183 -12.56 -18.55 12.83
C LYS A 183 -13.87 -19.37 12.90
N PRO A 184 -15.01 -18.75 13.22
CA PRO A 184 -16.31 -19.43 13.18
C PRO A 184 -16.57 -20.07 11.82
N PHE A 185 -17.26 -21.22 11.81
CA PHE A 185 -17.51 -22.02 10.61
C PHE A 185 -18.15 -21.20 9.46
N LEU A 186 -19.19 -20.42 9.75
CA LEU A 186 -19.86 -19.58 8.73
C LEU A 186 -18.90 -18.57 8.08
N PHE A 187 -17.99 -17.97 8.86
CA PHE A 187 -16.99 -17.05 8.33
C PHE A 187 -15.98 -17.76 7.43
N LYS A 188 -15.58 -19.00 7.79
CA LYS A 188 -14.74 -19.84 6.93
C LYS A 188 -15.44 -20.19 5.63
N LEU A 189 -16.70 -20.63 5.70
CA LEU A 189 -17.50 -21.00 4.54
C LEU A 189 -17.62 -19.83 3.56
N LEU A 190 -17.98 -18.63 4.04
CA LEU A 190 -18.00 -17.42 3.22
C LEU A 190 -16.65 -17.12 2.58
N GLY A 191 -15.55 -17.31 3.32
CA GLY A 191 -14.19 -17.13 2.79
C GLY A 191 -13.84 -18.14 1.69
N VAL A 192 -14.19 -19.41 1.88
CA VAL A 192 -13.99 -20.48 0.88
C VAL A 192 -14.82 -20.20 -0.37
N LEU A 193 -16.11 -19.87 -0.22
CA LEU A 193 -16.98 -19.52 -1.35
C LEU A 193 -16.46 -18.30 -2.12
N CYS A 194 -16.04 -17.25 -1.41
CA CYS A 194 -15.46 -16.05 -2.03
C CYS A 194 -14.21 -16.39 -2.87
N ASN A 195 -13.30 -17.21 -2.34
CA ASN A 195 -12.09 -17.63 -3.06
C ASN A 195 -12.40 -18.60 -4.20
N TYR A 196 -13.40 -19.49 -4.05
CA TYR A 196 -13.87 -20.38 -5.11
C TYR A 196 -14.42 -19.60 -6.30
N PHE A 197 -15.31 -18.63 -6.08
CA PHE A 197 -15.82 -17.79 -7.16
C PHE A 197 -14.74 -16.90 -7.77
N SER A 198 -13.73 -16.48 -6.99
CA SER A 198 -12.54 -15.79 -7.51
C SER A 198 -11.72 -16.66 -8.45
N PHE A 199 -11.47 -17.91 -8.05
CA PHE A 199 -10.79 -18.91 -8.86
C PHE A 199 -11.53 -19.16 -10.17
N MET A 200 -12.84 -19.43 -10.11
CA MET A 200 -13.68 -19.66 -11.30
C MET A 200 -13.74 -18.42 -12.21
N TYR A 201 -13.74 -17.21 -11.63
CA TYR A 201 -13.63 -15.97 -12.38
C TYR A 201 -12.32 -15.88 -13.18
N TYR A 202 -11.17 -16.14 -12.55
CA TYR A 202 -9.88 -16.07 -13.24
C TYR A 202 -9.72 -17.15 -14.30
N ILE A 203 -10.19 -18.37 -14.05
CA ILE A 203 -10.25 -19.43 -15.08
C ILE A 203 -11.09 -18.96 -16.26
N SER A 204 -12.29 -18.43 -16.00
CA SER A 204 -13.19 -17.96 -17.05
C SER A 204 -12.61 -16.75 -17.81
N ASP A 205 -11.84 -15.87 -17.15
CA ASP A 205 -11.14 -14.75 -17.80
C ASP A 205 -10.01 -15.24 -18.72
N ASN A 206 -9.26 -16.26 -18.30
CA ASN A 206 -8.22 -16.88 -19.11
C ASN A 206 -8.80 -17.62 -20.33
N ILE A 207 -9.90 -18.37 -20.15
CA ILE A 207 -10.61 -19.02 -21.26
C ILE A 207 -11.14 -17.96 -22.23
N LEU A 208 -11.76 -16.90 -21.72
CA LEU A 208 -12.26 -15.81 -22.56
C LEU A 208 -11.13 -15.13 -23.34
N PHE A 209 -9.94 -14.98 -22.73
CA PHE A 209 -8.76 -14.46 -23.41
C PHE A 209 -8.33 -15.36 -24.58
N ILE A 210 -8.23 -16.68 -24.36
CA ILE A 210 -7.92 -17.64 -25.43
C ILE A 210 -8.98 -17.59 -26.53
N ILE A 211 -10.27 -17.56 -26.18
CA ILE A 211 -11.37 -17.44 -27.16
C ILE A 211 -11.23 -16.15 -27.98
N THR A 212 -10.86 -15.04 -27.34
CA THR A 212 -10.64 -13.76 -28.06
C THR A 212 -9.52 -13.91 -29.10
N LEU A 213 -8.41 -14.59 -28.76
CA LEU A 213 -7.32 -14.87 -29.69
C LEU A 213 -7.77 -15.79 -30.85
N LEU A 214 -8.57 -16.81 -30.56
CA LEU A 214 -9.11 -17.73 -31.58
C LEU A 214 -10.12 -17.07 -32.51
N ILE A 215 -10.87 -16.07 -32.03
CA ILE A 215 -11.76 -15.24 -32.86
C ILE A 215 -10.93 -14.33 -33.77
N GLN A 216 -9.85 -13.73 -33.24
CA GLN A 216 -8.94 -12.89 -34.04
C GLN A 216 -8.25 -13.69 -35.15
N SER A 217 -7.93 -14.96 -34.91
CA SER A 217 -7.41 -15.88 -35.94
C SER A 217 -8.49 -16.45 -36.87
N LYS A 218 -9.76 -16.06 -36.71
CA LYS A 218 -10.92 -16.54 -37.48
C LYS A 218 -11.21 -18.04 -37.34
N ILE A 219 -10.66 -18.70 -36.31
CA ILE A 219 -10.87 -20.13 -36.05
C ILE A 219 -12.21 -20.37 -35.32
N PHE A 220 -12.65 -19.41 -34.49
CA PHE A 220 -13.79 -19.58 -33.60
C PHE A 220 -14.92 -18.56 -33.89
N PRO A 221 -16.20 -18.96 -33.83
CA PRO A 221 -17.34 -18.07 -34.09
C PRO A 221 -17.54 -17.04 -32.96
N LYS A 222 -17.91 -15.80 -33.34
CA LYS A 222 -18.01 -14.65 -32.43
C LYS A 222 -19.18 -14.76 -31.44
N GLU A 223 -20.24 -15.48 -31.81
CA GLU A 223 -21.47 -15.63 -31.02
C GLU A 223 -21.21 -16.31 -29.67
N ARG A 224 -20.20 -17.20 -29.62
CA ARG A 224 -19.84 -17.93 -28.40
C ARG A 224 -19.09 -17.07 -27.38
N GLU A 225 -18.48 -15.97 -27.81
CA GLU A 225 -17.76 -15.04 -26.91
C GLU A 225 -18.69 -14.47 -25.83
N HIS A 226 -19.92 -14.14 -26.21
CA HIS A 226 -20.90 -13.53 -25.30
C HIS A 226 -21.25 -14.46 -24.14
N LYS A 227 -21.49 -15.76 -24.39
CA LYS A 227 -21.82 -16.74 -23.36
C LYS A 227 -20.70 -16.89 -22.31
N TRP A 228 -19.45 -16.91 -22.76
CA TRP A 228 -18.30 -16.98 -21.84
C TRP A 228 -18.10 -15.69 -21.06
N LYS A 229 -18.34 -14.54 -21.69
CA LYS A 229 -18.31 -13.24 -21.03
C LYS A 229 -19.35 -13.15 -19.93
N ASP A 230 -20.58 -13.61 -20.18
CA ASP A 230 -21.66 -13.63 -19.18
C ASP A 230 -21.34 -14.57 -18.01
N LYS A 231 -20.86 -15.79 -18.29
CA LYS A 231 -20.44 -16.75 -17.26
C LYS A 231 -19.34 -16.17 -16.36
N LYS A 232 -18.32 -15.56 -16.96
CA LYS A 232 -17.26 -14.86 -16.22
C LYS A 232 -17.81 -13.75 -15.34
N ASN A 233 -18.69 -12.90 -15.89
CA ASN A 233 -19.27 -11.78 -15.17
C ASN A 233 -20.15 -12.27 -14.01
N SER A 234 -20.89 -13.37 -14.19
CA SER A 234 -21.68 -14.01 -13.13
C SER A 234 -20.82 -14.49 -11.97
N PHE A 235 -19.70 -15.19 -12.24
CA PHE A 235 -18.76 -15.56 -11.18
C PHE A 235 -18.14 -14.34 -10.48
N SER A 236 -17.82 -13.28 -11.22
CA SER A 236 -17.33 -12.04 -10.62
C SER A 236 -18.39 -11.38 -9.72
N LEU A 237 -19.65 -11.41 -10.11
CA LEU A 237 -20.76 -10.85 -9.33
C LEU A 237 -20.94 -11.64 -8.03
N LEU A 238 -21.03 -12.96 -8.10
CA LEU A 238 -21.16 -13.82 -6.93
C LEU A 238 -19.99 -13.61 -5.96
N ARG A 239 -18.75 -13.58 -6.47
CA ARG A 239 -17.57 -13.22 -5.67
C ARG A 239 -17.78 -11.90 -4.91
N ILE A 240 -18.23 -10.85 -5.58
CA ILE A 240 -18.43 -9.53 -4.96
C ILE A 240 -19.52 -9.57 -3.90
N VAL A 241 -20.65 -10.24 -4.18
CA VAL A 241 -21.74 -10.40 -3.19
C VAL A 241 -21.24 -11.10 -1.93
N PHE A 242 -20.54 -12.23 -2.07
CA PHE A 242 -19.95 -12.93 -0.91
C PHE A 242 -18.88 -12.09 -0.20
N SER A 243 -18.09 -11.31 -0.94
CA SER A 243 -17.10 -10.39 -0.37
C SER A 243 -17.77 -9.32 0.49
N ILE A 244 -18.85 -8.68 0.01
CA ILE A 244 -19.62 -7.68 0.75
C ILE A 244 -20.18 -8.28 2.04
N ILE A 245 -20.86 -9.42 1.96
CA ILE A 245 -21.43 -10.11 3.14
C ILE A 245 -20.33 -10.40 4.16
N ARG A 246 -19.20 -10.94 3.70
CA ARG A 246 -18.05 -11.26 4.56
C ARG A 246 -17.45 -10.01 5.22
N HIS A 247 -17.32 -8.90 4.49
CA HIS A 247 -16.81 -7.64 5.02
C HIS A 247 -17.77 -7.01 6.03
N LEU A 248 -19.08 -6.99 5.75
CA LEU A 248 -20.11 -6.52 6.69
C LEU A 248 -20.11 -7.33 7.99
N TRP A 249 -20.00 -8.66 7.89
CA TRP A 249 -19.85 -9.53 9.06
C TRP A 249 -18.56 -9.19 9.85
N SER A 250 -17.44 -9.01 9.15
CA SER A 250 -16.16 -8.64 9.78
C SER A 250 -16.27 -7.31 10.53
N LEU A 251 -16.90 -6.31 9.91
CA LEU A 251 -17.14 -4.99 10.49
C LEU A 251 -17.99 -5.10 11.76
N TYR A 252 -19.07 -5.87 11.73
CA TYR A 252 -19.92 -6.12 12.90
C TYR A 252 -19.13 -6.75 14.05
N MET A 253 -18.35 -7.81 13.77
CA MET A 253 -17.53 -8.47 14.79
C MET A 253 -16.45 -7.56 15.37
N ARG A 254 -15.91 -6.63 14.59
CA ARG A 254 -14.95 -5.63 15.09
C ARG A 254 -15.61 -4.55 15.92
N TYR A 255 -16.78 -4.08 15.49
CA TYR A 255 -17.55 -3.10 16.23
C TYR A 255 -17.89 -3.59 17.64
N LYS A 256 -18.33 -4.85 17.78
CA LYS A 256 -18.56 -5.47 19.08
C LYS A 256 -17.30 -5.44 19.97
N LYS A 257 -16.14 -5.82 19.43
CA LYS A 257 -14.86 -5.78 20.17
C LYS A 257 -14.42 -4.37 20.53
N GLU A 258 -14.75 -3.37 19.73
CA GLU A 258 -14.47 -1.97 20.05
C GLU A 258 -15.37 -1.47 21.19
N LEU A 259 -16.65 -1.85 21.19
CA LEU A 259 -17.57 -1.56 22.29
C LEU A 259 -17.09 -2.20 23.60
N ASP A 260 -16.63 -3.45 23.57
CA ASP A 260 -16.11 -4.13 24.76
C ASP A 260 -14.89 -3.40 25.36
N ILE A 261 -13.97 -2.93 24.50
CA ILE A 261 -12.81 -2.13 24.95
C ILE A 261 -13.26 -0.77 25.48
N TYR A 262 -14.24 -0.14 24.82
CA TYR A 262 -14.76 1.16 25.25
C TYR A 262 -15.42 1.06 26.64
N LYS A 263 -16.21 0.02 26.89
CA LYS A 263 -16.78 -0.25 28.23
C LYS A 263 -15.70 -0.38 29.30
N GLN A 264 -14.64 -1.14 29.02
CA GLN A 264 -13.50 -1.28 29.95
C GLN A 264 -12.79 0.05 30.24
N ILE A 265 -12.75 0.97 29.27
CA ILE A 265 -12.19 2.32 29.46
C ILE A 265 -13.13 3.18 30.32
N THR A 266 -14.44 3.10 30.09
CA THR A 266 -15.44 3.87 30.85
C THR A 266 -15.61 3.37 32.29
N GLU A 267 -15.44 2.07 32.54
CA GLU A 267 -15.47 1.46 33.87
C GLU A 267 -14.21 1.77 34.70
N ALA A 268 -13.10 2.09 34.05
CA ALA A 268 -11.90 2.53 34.74
C ALA A 268 -12.10 3.99 35.17
N GLU A 269 -12.36 4.20 36.47
CA GLU A 269 -12.58 5.52 37.11
C GLU A 269 -11.59 6.60 36.66
N GLU A 270 -12.01 7.87 36.76
CA GLU A 270 -11.35 9.12 36.36
C GLU A 270 -10.00 9.40 37.05
N LYS A 271 -9.06 8.46 37.01
CA LYS A 271 -7.67 8.69 37.41
C LYS A 271 -6.93 9.36 36.25
N GLN A 272 -6.02 10.28 36.57
CA GLN A 272 -5.14 10.87 35.57
C GLN A 272 -4.41 9.77 34.80
N ILE A 273 -4.56 9.76 33.47
CA ILE A 273 -3.99 8.73 32.60
C ILE A 273 -2.48 9.00 32.44
N THR A 274 -1.66 8.20 33.10
CA THR A 274 -0.22 8.09 32.86
C THR A 274 0.06 7.10 31.73
N LYS A 275 1.25 7.18 31.12
CA LYS A 275 1.63 6.30 29.98
C LYS A 275 1.78 4.83 30.36
N GLU A 276 2.04 4.54 31.63
CA GLU A 276 2.17 3.19 32.17
C GLU A 276 0.81 2.57 32.50
N ASP A 277 -0.27 3.35 32.46
CA ASP A 277 -1.59 2.85 32.82
C ASP A 277 -2.16 1.90 31.79
N LYS A 278 -2.83 0.87 32.30
CA LYS A 278 -3.64 -0.07 31.52
C LYS A 278 -4.66 0.66 30.62
N ILE A 279 -5.17 1.81 31.07
CA ILE A 279 -6.09 2.67 30.29
C ILE A 279 -5.41 3.19 29.02
N TYR A 280 -4.14 3.62 29.10
CA TYR A 280 -3.38 4.08 27.95
C TYR A 280 -3.19 2.94 26.91
N GLU A 281 -2.91 1.71 27.37
CA GLU A 281 -2.83 0.54 26.49
C GLU A 281 -4.18 0.25 25.81
N LEU A 282 -5.28 0.30 26.56
CA LEU A 282 -6.64 0.11 26.03
C LEU A 282 -7.00 1.18 24.99
N CYS A 283 -6.66 2.45 25.24
CA CYS A 283 -6.84 3.55 24.28
C CYS A 283 -6.07 3.30 22.98
N ASN A 284 -4.79 2.91 23.08
CA ASN A 284 -3.97 2.57 21.91
C ASN A 284 -4.56 1.37 21.14
N LYS A 285 -5.04 0.36 21.85
CA LYS A 285 -5.71 -0.81 21.26
C LYS A 285 -6.99 -0.38 20.53
N LEU A 286 -7.79 0.52 21.11
CA LEU A 286 -8.99 1.07 20.49
C LEU A 286 -8.66 1.85 19.21
N ILE A 287 -7.64 2.71 19.22
CA ILE A 287 -7.18 3.45 18.03
C ILE A 287 -6.75 2.48 16.92
N LYS A 288 -5.96 1.45 17.25
CA LYS A 288 -5.54 0.41 16.30
C LYS A 288 -6.75 -0.34 15.71
N LYS A 289 -7.77 -0.64 16.51
CA LYS A 289 -9.01 -1.30 16.05
C LYS A 289 -9.84 -0.41 15.13
N ARG A 290 -10.08 0.85 15.52
CA ARG A 290 -10.78 1.85 14.70
C ARG A 290 -10.10 2.07 13.35
N ARG A 291 -8.76 2.11 13.32
CA ARG A 291 -7.99 2.18 12.06
C ARG A 291 -8.29 0.99 11.15
N LYS A 292 -8.22 -0.24 11.69
CA LYS A 292 -8.54 -1.46 10.92
C LYS A 292 -9.98 -1.45 10.40
N ARG A 293 -10.93 -0.95 11.19
CA ARG A 293 -12.34 -0.80 10.78
C ARG A 293 -12.50 0.16 9.59
N ARG A 294 -11.77 1.29 9.58
CA ARG A 294 -11.78 2.24 8.44
C ARG A 294 -11.30 1.59 7.14
N PHE A 295 -10.27 0.73 7.20
CA PHE A 295 -9.82 -0.01 6.03
C PHE A 295 -10.85 -1.01 5.51
N GLU A 296 -11.57 -1.70 6.41
CA GLU A 296 -12.64 -2.62 6.00
C GLU A 296 -13.83 -1.87 5.38
N TRP A 297 -14.19 -0.71 5.90
CA TRP A 297 -15.19 0.16 5.26
C TRP A 297 -14.80 0.53 3.82
N LEU A 298 -13.51 0.83 3.61
CA LEU A 298 -13.00 1.12 2.28
C LEU A 298 -13.10 -0.11 1.34
N GLU A 299 -12.92 -1.33 1.85
CA GLU A 299 -13.15 -2.56 1.07
C GLU A 299 -14.62 -2.74 0.69
N VAL A 300 -15.55 -2.49 1.64
CA VAL A 300 -16.99 -2.51 1.35
C VAL A 300 -17.34 -1.52 0.26
N THR A 301 -16.88 -0.27 0.37
CA THR A 301 -17.16 0.75 -0.64
C THR A 301 -16.63 0.36 -2.03
N ILE A 302 -15.40 -0.18 -2.11
CA ILE A 302 -14.84 -0.69 -3.37
C ILE A 302 -15.73 -1.78 -3.96
N ASP A 303 -16.16 -2.74 -3.15
CA ASP A 303 -16.96 -3.86 -3.62
C ASP A 303 -18.38 -3.43 -4.03
N VAL A 304 -18.97 -2.45 -3.34
CA VAL A 304 -20.26 -1.84 -3.73
C VAL A 304 -20.14 -1.11 -5.08
N CYS A 305 -19.09 -0.32 -5.30
CA CYS A 305 -18.86 0.31 -6.60
C CYS A 305 -18.71 -0.74 -7.72
N ARG A 306 -17.96 -1.82 -7.47
CA ARG A 306 -17.80 -2.93 -8.44
C ARG A 306 -19.10 -3.70 -8.68
N PHE A 307 -19.94 -3.84 -7.65
CA PHE A 307 -21.25 -4.45 -7.77
C PHE A 307 -22.08 -3.68 -8.81
N PHE A 308 -22.19 -2.36 -8.69
CA PHE A 308 -22.93 -1.55 -9.66
C PHE A 308 -22.39 -1.67 -11.08
N MET A 309 -21.07 -1.69 -11.25
CA MET A 309 -20.45 -1.89 -12.57
C MET A 309 -20.87 -3.22 -13.22
N LEU A 310 -20.86 -4.32 -12.46
CA LEU A 310 -21.26 -5.63 -12.95
C LEU A 310 -22.77 -5.77 -13.11
N TYR A 311 -23.55 -5.11 -12.25
CA TYR A 311 -25.01 -5.10 -12.31
C TYR A 311 -25.50 -4.62 -13.67
N LYS A 312 -24.93 -3.51 -14.16
CA LYS A 312 -25.18 -3.01 -15.51
C LYS A 312 -24.62 -3.94 -16.59
N GLY A 313 -23.40 -4.43 -16.41
CA GLY A 313 -22.73 -5.32 -17.37
C GLY A 313 -23.47 -6.63 -17.63
N LEU A 314 -24.18 -7.17 -16.63
CA LEU A 314 -25.00 -8.38 -16.71
C LEU A 314 -26.45 -8.11 -17.14
N LYS A 315 -26.84 -6.85 -17.34
CA LYS A 315 -28.22 -6.44 -17.69
C LYS A 315 -29.26 -7.00 -16.69
N LEU A 316 -28.94 -6.98 -15.40
CA LEU A 316 -29.87 -7.42 -14.34
C LEU A 316 -31.16 -6.57 -14.33
N PRO A 317 -32.28 -7.05 -13.76
CA PRO A 317 -33.52 -6.27 -13.71
C PRO A 317 -33.27 -4.83 -13.24
N ALA A 318 -33.95 -3.84 -13.81
CA ALA A 318 -33.72 -2.40 -13.52
C ALA A 318 -32.35 -1.81 -13.93
N TYR A 319 -31.49 -2.52 -14.70
CA TYR A 319 -30.20 -1.95 -15.17
C TYR A 319 -30.33 -0.65 -15.98
N LYS A 320 -31.49 -0.43 -16.62
CA LYS A 320 -31.78 0.76 -17.43
C LYS A 320 -31.85 2.04 -16.60
N ILE A 321 -32.16 1.93 -15.30
CA ILE A 321 -32.26 3.08 -14.38
C ILE A 321 -30.86 3.60 -14.04
N VAL A 322 -29.83 2.76 -14.13
CA VAL A 322 -28.48 3.14 -13.72
C VAL A 322 -27.76 3.86 -14.85
N ASP A 323 -27.47 5.13 -14.63
CA ASP A 323 -26.79 6.00 -15.58
C ASP A 323 -25.39 5.44 -15.97
N PRO A 324 -25.02 5.41 -17.28
CA PRO A 324 -23.68 5.04 -17.73
C PRO A 324 -22.55 5.83 -17.09
N ALA A 325 -22.70 7.16 -16.93
CA ALA A 325 -21.71 8.01 -16.30
C ALA A 325 -21.50 7.63 -14.83
N PHE A 326 -22.58 7.28 -14.10
CA PHE A 326 -22.46 6.77 -12.73
C PHE A 326 -21.65 5.47 -12.67
N ILE A 327 -21.83 4.56 -13.63
CA ILE A 327 -21.04 3.33 -13.71
C ILE A 327 -19.56 3.61 -14.02
N GLY A 328 -19.27 4.52 -14.96
CA GLY A 328 -17.90 4.96 -15.23
C GLY A 328 -17.24 5.57 -14.00
N LEU A 329 -17.97 6.42 -13.26
CA LEU A 329 -17.52 7.01 -11.99
C LEU A 329 -17.24 5.93 -10.93
N CYS A 330 -18.10 4.93 -10.78
CA CYS A 330 -17.86 3.77 -9.90
C CYS A 330 -16.56 3.03 -10.27
N GLY A 331 -16.25 2.90 -11.56
CA GLY A 331 -14.99 2.33 -12.05
C GLY A 331 -13.76 3.13 -11.59
N VAL A 332 -13.81 4.45 -11.76
CA VAL A 332 -12.73 5.35 -11.32
C VAL A 332 -12.59 5.31 -9.79
N MET A 333 -13.68 5.47 -9.05
CA MET A 333 -13.66 5.45 -7.59
C MET A 333 -13.11 4.13 -7.04
N SER A 334 -13.62 2.99 -7.52
CA SER A 334 -13.21 1.67 -7.02
C SER A 334 -11.73 1.36 -7.30
N SER A 335 -11.22 1.77 -8.47
CA SER A 335 -9.81 1.57 -8.85
C SER A 335 -8.88 2.51 -8.09
N THR A 336 -9.23 3.79 -7.97
CA THR A 336 -8.47 4.78 -7.18
C THR A 336 -8.40 4.40 -5.71
N MET A 337 -9.53 4.02 -5.10
CA MET A 337 -9.56 3.54 -3.71
C MET A 337 -8.73 2.27 -3.53
N SER A 338 -8.77 1.34 -4.49
CA SER A 338 -7.94 0.13 -4.45
C SER A 338 -6.45 0.45 -4.49
N LEU A 339 -6.05 1.43 -5.31
CA LEU A 339 -4.66 1.90 -5.41
C LEU A 339 -4.24 2.60 -4.11
N MET A 340 -5.07 3.50 -3.59
CA MET A 340 -4.82 4.22 -2.34
C MET A 340 -4.68 3.26 -1.15
N LYS A 341 -5.57 2.27 -1.05
CA LYS A 341 -5.48 1.23 -0.02
C LYS A 341 -4.11 0.56 -0.05
N MET A 342 -3.65 0.13 -1.22
CA MET A 342 -2.37 -0.54 -1.39
C MET A 342 -1.17 0.36 -1.05
N ILE A 343 -1.22 1.65 -1.40
CA ILE A 343 -0.20 2.64 -1.00
C ILE A 343 -0.15 2.75 0.53
N ILE A 344 -1.30 2.87 1.17
CA ILE A 344 -1.38 3.07 2.62
C ILE A 344 -0.97 1.80 3.37
N ASP A 345 -1.41 0.62 2.93
CA ASP A 345 -1.06 -0.67 3.56
C ASP A 345 0.47 -0.89 3.58
N LYS A 346 1.18 -0.47 2.52
CA LYS A 346 2.66 -0.54 2.47
C LYS A 346 3.34 0.47 3.40
N LYS A 347 2.76 1.66 3.61
CA LYS A 347 3.32 2.69 4.50
C LYS A 347 3.25 2.33 6.00
N ILE A 348 2.39 1.38 6.39
CA ILE A 348 2.18 1.01 7.81
C ILE A 348 3.21 0.01 8.33
N PHE A 349 4.08 -0.53 7.47
CA PHE A 349 5.23 -1.34 7.87
C PHE A 349 6.50 -0.53 8.15
N VAL A 350 6.46 0.80 8.06
CA VAL A 350 7.42 1.62 8.83
C VAL A 350 7.04 1.40 10.28
N SER A 351 7.78 0.51 10.94
CA SER A 351 7.52 0.07 12.28
C SER A 351 7.22 1.29 13.14
N VAL A 352 6.05 1.30 13.79
CA VAL A 352 6.04 1.76 15.17
C VAL A 352 6.92 0.75 15.87
N GLN A 353 8.24 0.95 15.77
CA GLN A 353 9.15 0.47 16.78
C GLN A 353 8.56 1.13 18.02
N ASN A 354 7.80 0.33 18.78
CA ASN A 354 7.83 0.53 20.21
C ASN A 354 9.33 0.69 20.48
N PRO A 355 9.80 1.79 21.08
CA PRO A 355 11.15 1.82 21.56
C PRO A 355 11.23 0.64 22.53
N SER A 356 11.68 -0.51 22.04
CA SER A 356 12.30 -1.48 22.90
C SER A 356 13.43 -0.67 23.49
N PRO A 357 13.47 -0.42 24.80
CA PRO A 357 14.63 0.21 25.39
C PRO A 357 15.82 -0.59 24.88
N GLN A 358 16.62 0.01 24.02
CA GLN A 358 17.85 -0.62 23.57
C GLN A 358 18.72 -0.64 24.82
N GLN A 359 18.68 -1.77 25.53
CA GLN A 359 19.54 -2.01 26.68
C GLN A 359 20.96 -2.18 26.13
N ASN A 360 21.66 -1.06 25.98
CA ASN A 360 23.08 -1.11 25.72
C ASN A 360 23.74 -1.54 27.03
N THR A 361 24.08 -2.82 27.10
CA THR A 361 24.84 -3.37 28.21
C THR A 361 26.32 -3.16 27.91
N TYR A 362 26.97 -2.28 28.66
CA TYR A 362 28.42 -2.15 28.61
C TYR A 362 29.01 -3.00 29.72
N THR A 363 29.89 -3.93 29.34
CA THR A 363 30.69 -4.70 30.31
C THR A 363 32.10 -4.15 30.21
N TYR A 364 32.62 -3.65 31.31
CA TYR A 364 34.02 -3.25 31.41
C TYR A 364 34.66 -3.94 32.59
N GLU A 365 35.96 -4.17 32.47
CA GLU A 365 36.78 -4.71 33.56
C GLU A 365 37.26 -3.54 34.40
N ASP A 366 37.05 -3.61 35.71
CA ASP A 366 37.61 -2.62 36.63
C ASP A 366 39.13 -2.79 36.74
N GLN A 367 39.79 -1.85 37.42
CA GLN A 367 41.25 -1.88 37.61
C GLN A 367 41.75 -3.10 38.40
N ASN A 368 40.85 -3.87 39.01
CA ASN A 368 41.15 -5.07 39.78
C ASN A 368 40.82 -6.36 38.99
N GLY A 369 40.45 -6.25 37.71
CA GLY A 369 40.13 -7.39 36.86
C GLY A 369 38.71 -7.95 37.07
N ASN A 370 37.84 -7.26 37.81
CA ASN A 370 36.45 -7.69 37.97
C ASN A 370 35.60 -7.14 36.82
N LYS A 371 34.80 -8.02 36.20
CA LYS A 371 33.84 -7.61 35.17
C LYS A 371 32.63 -6.95 35.80
N VAL A 372 32.49 -5.64 35.62
CA VAL A 372 31.35 -4.87 36.07
C VAL A 372 30.41 -4.65 34.88
N LYS A 373 29.14 -4.99 35.07
CA LYS A 373 28.09 -4.87 34.05
C LYS A 373 27.20 -3.69 34.38
N ASN A 374 27.30 -2.60 33.62
CA ASN A 374 26.43 -1.45 33.78
C ASN A 374 25.34 -1.42 32.70
N ILE A 375 24.09 -1.31 33.14
CA ILE A 375 22.91 -1.23 32.28
C ILE A 375 22.49 0.24 32.24
N PHE A 376 22.75 0.91 31.13
CA PHE A 376 22.26 2.26 30.90
C PHE A 376 20.96 2.22 30.10
N TYR A 377 19.94 2.91 30.61
CA TYR A 377 18.71 3.17 29.87
C TYR A 377 18.87 4.52 29.17
N ASN A 378 19.19 4.51 27.86
CA ASN A 378 19.13 5.74 27.08
C ASN A 378 17.66 6.13 26.89
N ILE A 379 17.21 7.13 27.65
CA ILE A 379 15.97 7.85 27.38
C ILE A 379 16.33 8.96 26.39
N ASP A 380 16.67 8.58 25.16
CA ASP A 380 16.90 9.57 24.11
C ASP A 380 15.55 10.07 23.60
N SER A 381 15.34 11.37 23.81
CA SER A 381 14.38 12.20 23.11
C SER A 381 14.48 12.00 21.60
N PHE A 382 13.31 11.96 20.95
CA PHE A 382 13.09 11.92 19.50
C PHE A 382 14.21 12.61 18.69
N SER A 383 15.18 11.84 18.20
CA SER A 383 16.16 12.28 17.21
C SER A 383 16.13 11.30 16.05
N THR A 384 15.82 11.83 14.86
CA THR A 384 15.92 11.06 13.61
C THR A 384 17.37 11.14 13.17
N THR A 385 18.20 10.22 13.67
CA THR A 385 19.57 10.05 13.20
C THR A 385 19.77 8.61 12.75
N GLN A 386 19.76 8.44 11.42
CA GLN A 386 20.29 7.24 10.78
C GLN A 386 21.81 7.23 10.92
N ASN A 387 22.32 6.06 11.26
CA ASN A 387 23.73 5.71 11.35
C ASN A 387 24.52 6.14 10.11
N LEU A 388 25.61 6.88 10.37
CA LEU A 388 26.75 7.07 9.50
C LEU A 388 27.97 6.64 10.32
N LYS A 389 28.25 5.33 10.31
CA LYS A 389 29.50 4.71 10.73
C LYS A 389 29.69 3.49 9.83
N ASP A 390 30.50 3.67 8.81
CA ASP A 390 31.46 2.71 8.26
C ASP A 390 31.99 3.32 6.95
N PHE A 391 33.10 4.06 7.06
CA PHE A 391 34.34 3.80 6.31
C PHE A 391 35.33 4.95 6.55
N ASP A 392 36.05 4.87 7.68
CA ASP A 392 37.44 5.30 7.73
C ASP A 392 38.24 4.07 8.11
N GLY A 393 39.20 3.71 7.25
CA GLY A 393 40.08 2.59 7.48
C GLY A 393 40.79 2.12 6.22
N LEU A 394 41.76 2.89 5.75
CA LEU A 394 43.11 2.34 5.57
C LEU A 394 44.15 3.45 5.43
N VAL A 395 44.89 3.55 6.53
CA VAL A 395 46.17 4.21 6.69
C VAL A 395 47.17 3.70 5.64
N GLY A 396 47.83 4.66 5.00
CA GLY A 396 49.06 4.46 4.23
C GLY A 396 50.01 5.64 4.48
N ASN A 397 50.76 5.53 5.58
CA ASN A 397 52.08 6.09 5.93
C ASN A 397 52.52 7.54 5.59
N VAL A 398 53.37 8.00 6.53
CA VAL A 398 54.63 8.76 6.43
C VAL A 398 54.68 10.22 6.98
N TYR A 399 55.68 10.40 7.86
CA TYR A 399 56.37 11.57 8.43
C TYR A 399 55.72 12.32 9.62
N GLN A 400 56.24 12.15 10.86
CA GLN A 400 57.40 12.82 11.51
C GLN A 400 57.20 14.33 11.72
N THR A 401 57.05 14.80 12.96
CA THR A 401 58.08 15.57 13.71
C THR A 401 57.55 16.19 15.01
N ASN A 402 58.48 16.30 15.95
CA ASN A 402 58.45 16.89 17.30
C ASN A 402 57.88 18.32 17.39
N SER A 403 57.30 18.64 18.55
CA SER A 403 57.70 19.73 19.47
C SER A 403 56.65 19.84 20.59
N ASN A 404 56.98 19.47 21.83
CA ASN A 404 57.52 20.31 22.90
C ASN A 404 56.67 21.54 23.28
N GLN A 405 56.32 21.56 24.58
CA GLN A 405 56.08 22.74 25.45
C GLN A 405 54.81 23.56 25.13
N LYS A 406 53.93 23.89 26.08
CA LYS A 406 54.13 24.38 27.44
C LYS A 406 52.89 24.10 28.29
#